data_AF-A0A938T862-F1
#
_entry.id   AF-A0A938T862-F1
#
_cell.length_a   1.000
_cell.length_b   1.000
_cell.length_c   1.000
_cell.angle_alpha   90.00
_cell.angle_beta   90.00
_cell.angle_gamma   90.00
#
_symmetry.space_group_name_H-M   'P 1'
#
loop_
_entity.id
_entity.type
_entity.pdbx_description
1 polymer ?
#
loop_
_entity_poly.entity_id
_entity_poly.type
_entity_poly.pdbx_seq_one_letter_code
_entity_poly.pdbx_strand_id
1 'polypeptide(L)'
;MSQKSKIEWTQATWNPVTGCTKISPGCKNCYAERMAARLQAMGSHRYRNGFKVALQEDIAELPLEWKQPKLIFVNSMSDLFHNDVPSDFIVKVFDTMKRAGWHTFQVLTKRSQRLASLAPYLPWPENIWMGVSVETPRYKYRIHDLCEVPAAVRFLSLEPLLAPFPRLPLRRIDWVIVGGESGPRAREMKPDWVRDIREQCRDRGVAFFFKQWGGTNKKAAGRFLDGRTYDEMPEPTQRQKTTVLPLPDLLPV
;
A
#
# COMPACT_ATOMS: atom_id res chain seq x y z
N MET A 1 5.57 -7.94 12.86
CA MET A 1 5.85 -8.40 11.49
C MET A 1 5.42 -9.84 11.37
N SER A 2 5.13 -10.34 10.17
CA SER A 2 4.73 -11.73 10.00
C SER A 2 5.25 -12.31 8.70
N GLN A 3 5.88 -13.49 8.77
CA GLN A 3 6.24 -14.30 7.60
C GLN A 3 5.03 -14.99 6.95
N LYS A 4 3.86 -14.93 7.60
CA LYS A 4 2.54 -15.38 7.09
C LYS A 4 1.49 -14.29 7.35
N SER A 5 1.13 -13.54 6.31
CA SER A 5 0.14 -12.47 6.42
C SER A 5 -1.29 -13.02 6.45
N LYS A 6 -2.19 -12.28 7.10
CA LYS A 6 -3.65 -12.47 6.98
C LYS A 6 -4.28 -11.49 5.98
N ILE A 7 -3.46 -10.66 5.34
CA ILE A 7 -3.90 -9.71 4.30
C ILE A 7 -3.95 -10.49 2.99
N GLU A 8 -5.09 -10.41 2.32
CA GLU A 8 -5.54 -11.36 1.32
C GLU A 8 -4.67 -11.35 0.04
N TRP A 9 -4.03 -10.23 -0.26
CA TRP A 9 -3.25 -9.97 -1.47
C TRP A 9 -1.72 -10.06 -1.26
N THR A 10 -1.25 -10.51 -0.09
CA THR A 10 0.18 -10.58 0.24
C THR A 10 0.51 -11.80 1.10
N GLN A 11 1.76 -12.26 1.05
CA GLN A 11 2.20 -13.45 1.79
C GLN A 11 2.89 -13.10 3.10
N ALA A 12 3.53 -11.92 3.20
CA ALA A 12 4.26 -11.48 4.40
C ALA A 12 4.16 -9.96 4.59
N THR A 13 4.44 -9.48 5.80
CA THR A 13 4.53 -8.05 6.09
C THR A 13 5.88 -7.68 6.71
N TRP A 14 6.45 -6.60 6.20
CA TRP A 14 7.69 -6.01 6.69
C TRP A 14 7.41 -4.54 7.05
N ASN A 15 7.76 -4.12 8.26
CA ASN A 15 7.40 -2.79 8.78
C ASN A 15 8.67 -2.09 9.33
N PRO A 16 9.55 -1.57 8.45
CA PRO A 16 10.72 -0.77 8.84
C PRO A 16 10.35 0.57 9.49
N VAL A 17 9.09 1.00 9.38
CA VAL A 17 8.50 2.11 10.16
C VAL A 17 7.25 1.61 10.87
N THR A 18 6.97 2.11 12.07
CA THR A 18 5.68 1.97 12.76
C THR A 18 5.06 3.33 13.00
N GLY A 19 3.73 3.39 13.09
CA GLY A 19 3.01 4.64 13.36
C GLY A 19 2.75 5.50 12.12
N CYS A 20 1.79 6.43 12.25
CA CYS A 20 1.38 7.32 11.17
C CYS A 20 0.52 8.48 11.70
N THR A 21 0.31 9.52 10.88
CA THR A 21 -0.71 10.55 11.09
C THR A 21 -1.86 10.43 10.08
N LYS A 22 -3.06 10.86 10.47
CA LYS A 22 -4.27 10.82 9.64
C LYS A 22 -4.26 11.99 8.66
N ILE A 23 -4.45 11.71 7.36
CA ILE A 23 -4.43 12.75 6.29
C ILE A 23 -5.65 12.71 5.36
N SER A 24 -6.58 11.79 5.59
CA SER A 24 -7.78 11.63 4.77
C SER A 24 -8.94 11.01 5.56
N PRO A 25 -10.19 11.09 5.04
CA PRO A 25 -11.33 10.36 5.58
C PRO A 25 -11.09 8.86 5.69
N GLY A 26 -10.25 8.26 4.84
CA GLY A 26 -9.88 6.85 4.93
C GLY A 26 -9.17 6.47 6.23
N CYS A 27 -8.49 7.42 6.87
CA CYS A 27 -7.78 7.21 8.12
C CYS A 27 -8.71 7.24 9.36
N LYS A 28 -9.98 7.63 9.24
CA LYS A 28 -10.89 7.86 10.37
C LYS A 28 -10.97 6.66 11.32
N ASN A 29 -11.15 5.45 10.78
CA ASN A 29 -11.23 4.20 11.55
C ASN A 29 -10.02 3.28 11.31
N CYS A 30 -8.83 3.86 11.15
CA CYS A 30 -7.60 3.14 10.82
C CYS A 30 -7.40 1.88 11.69
N TYR A 31 -7.27 0.72 11.04
CA TYR A 31 -7.04 -0.54 11.75
C TYR A 31 -5.65 -0.56 12.43
N ALA A 32 -4.64 0.04 11.79
CA ALA A 32 -3.28 0.06 12.28
C ALA A 32 -3.16 0.86 13.58
N GLU A 33 -3.87 1.98 13.71
CA GLU A 33 -3.94 2.78 14.94
C GLU A 33 -4.53 1.96 16.10
N ARG A 34 -5.67 1.28 15.87
CA ARG A 34 -6.28 0.40 16.90
C ARG A 34 -5.36 -0.76 17.28
N MET A 35 -4.70 -1.36 16.29
CA MET A 35 -3.78 -2.46 16.52
C MET A 35 -2.52 -1.98 17.27
N ALA A 36 -2.01 -0.78 16.98
CA ALA A 36 -0.90 -0.18 17.70
C ALA A 36 -1.25 0.07 19.18
N ALA A 37 -2.44 0.59 19.47
CA ALA A 37 -2.92 0.75 20.85
C ALA A 37 -2.96 -0.60 21.60
N ARG A 38 -3.44 -1.66 20.93
CA ARG A 38 -3.42 -3.02 21.50
C ARG A 38 -2.00 -3.52 21.75
N LEU A 39 -1.10 -3.37 20.77
CA LEU A 39 0.28 -3.83 20.89
C LEU A 39 1.05 -3.07 21.97
N GLN A 40 0.77 -1.78 22.14
CA GLN A 40 1.29 -0.96 23.23
C GLN A 40 0.81 -1.49 24.59
N ALA A 41 -0.49 -1.76 24.74
CA ALA A 41 -1.05 -2.32 25.98
C ALA A 41 -0.48 -3.72 26.30
N MET A 42 -0.06 -4.47 25.27
CA MET A 42 0.62 -5.76 25.40
C MET A 42 2.13 -5.64 25.68
N GLY A 43 2.67 -4.43 25.87
CA GLY A 43 4.10 -4.22 26.17
C GLY A 43 5.03 -4.40 24.97
N SER A 44 4.52 -4.32 23.74
CA SER A 44 5.37 -4.47 22.55
C SER A 44 6.38 -3.32 22.43
N HIS A 45 7.68 -3.65 22.49
CA HIS A 45 8.76 -2.67 22.40
C HIS A 45 8.65 -1.73 21.18
N ARG A 46 8.28 -2.26 20.01
CA ARG A 46 8.14 -1.48 18.75
C ARG A 46 6.96 -0.50 18.74
N TYR A 47 6.04 -0.64 19.69
CA TYR A 47 4.85 0.18 19.87
C TYR A 47 4.84 0.88 21.23
N ARG A 48 6.00 0.99 21.91
CA ARG A 48 6.13 1.72 23.20
C ARG A 48 5.61 3.15 23.11
N ASN A 49 5.76 3.78 21.93
CA ASN A 49 5.28 5.13 21.62
C ASN A 49 3.87 5.17 20.99
N GLY A 50 3.12 4.06 21.07
CA GLY A 50 1.79 3.95 20.48
C GLY A 50 1.82 4.01 18.95
N PHE A 51 1.03 4.91 18.37
CA PHE A 51 0.93 5.10 16.91
C PHE A 51 1.77 6.28 16.38
N LYS A 52 2.67 6.84 17.20
CA LYS A 52 3.65 7.84 16.75
C LYS A 52 4.65 7.19 15.80
N VAL A 53 5.11 7.97 14.81
CA VAL A 53 6.11 7.50 13.84
C VAL A 53 7.39 7.10 14.55
N ALA A 54 7.89 5.91 14.24
CA ALA A 54 9.15 5.40 14.75
C ALA A 54 9.84 4.52 13.70
N LEU A 55 11.12 4.81 13.45
CA LEU A 55 11.98 3.99 12.62
C LEU A 55 12.35 2.70 13.35
N GLN A 56 12.47 1.61 12.59
CA GLN A 56 12.86 0.30 13.08
C GLN A 56 14.16 -0.11 12.36
N GLU A 57 15.24 0.62 12.67
CA GLU A 57 16.56 0.46 12.04
C GLU A 57 17.10 -0.97 12.10
N ASP A 58 16.87 -1.65 13.23
CA ASP A 58 17.31 -3.00 13.52
C ASP A 58 16.70 -4.06 12.57
N ILE A 59 15.65 -3.71 11.84
CA ILE A 59 14.96 -4.59 10.89
C ILE A 59 14.84 -3.99 9.50
N ALA A 60 15.58 -2.92 9.21
CA ALA A 60 15.60 -2.27 7.89
C ALA A 60 16.16 -3.18 6.78
N GLU A 61 16.89 -4.24 7.13
CA GLU A 61 17.46 -5.22 6.20
C GLU A 61 16.83 -6.61 6.32
N LEU A 62 15.83 -6.79 7.19
CA LEU A 62 15.23 -8.10 7.50
C LEU A 62 14.82 -8.94 6.27
N PRO A 63 14.29 -8.39 5.16
CA PRO A 63 13.99 -9.19 3.98
C PRO A 63 15.18 -9.96 3.40
N LEU A 64 16.42 -9.51 3.59
CA LEU A 64 17.62 -10.21 3.10
C LEU A 64 17.85 -11.55 3.81
N GLU A 65 17.30 -11.72 5.01
CA GLU A 65 17.39 -12.96 5.77
C GLU A 65 16.41 -14.02 5.26
N TRP A 66 15.34 -13.62 4.56
CA TRP A 66 14.27 -14.51 4.12
C TRP A 66 14.64 -15.20 2.81
N LYS A 67 15.02 -16.47 2.85
CA LYS A 67 15.55 -17.18 1.67
C LYS A 67 14.52 -17.54 0.61
N GLN A 68 13.25 -17.71 0.98
CA GLN A 68 12.20 -18.15 0.05
C GLN A 68 11.51 -16.96 -0.60
N PRO A 69 11.36 -16.93 -1.95
CA PRO A 69 10.60 -15.89 -2.65
C PRO A 69 9.24 -15.63 -2.01
N LYS A 70 8.90 -14.36 -1.85
CA LYS A 70 7.71 -13.89 -1.16
C LYS A 70 7.19 -12.63 -1.80
N LEU A 71 5.88 -12.49 -1.78
CA LEU A 71 5.16 -11.25 -2.01
C LEU A 71 4.97 -10.52 -0.66
N ILE A 72 5.66 -9.40 -0.46
CA ILE A 72 5.83 -8.72 0.83
C ILE A 72 5.13 -7.36 0.80
N PHE A 73 4.18 -7.13 1.72
CA PHE A 73 3.61 -5.81 1.93
C PHE A 73 4.48 -4.99 2.89
N VAL A 74 5.01 -3.88 2.38
CA VAL A 74 5.84 -2.91 3.11
C VAL A 74 4.95 -1.93 3.86
N ASN A 75 5.24 -1.73 5.15
CA ASN A 75 4.59 -0.75 6.02
C ASN A 75 3.07 -0.96 6.18
N SER A 76 2.64 -2.19 6.43
CA SER A 76 1.23 -2.48 6.76
C SER A 76 0.67 -1.68 7.96
N MET A 77 1.54 -1.24 8.87
CA MET A 77 1.21 -0.60 10.15
C MET A 77 1.66 0.87 10.21
N SER A 78 2.01 1.47 9.07
CA SER A 78 2.56 2.82 8.94
C SER A 78 2.40 3.33 7.51
N ASP A 79 3.07 4.44 7.16
CA ASP A 79 3.22 4.91 5.78
C ASP A 79 4.71 5.26 5.58
N LEU A 80 5.37 4.62 4.61
CA LEU A 80 6.81 4.81 4.39
C LEU A 80 7.15 6.24 3.97
N PHE A 81 6.23 6.91 3.28
CA PHE A 81 6.41 8.28 2.79
C PHE A 81 5.86 9.32 3.77
N HIS A 82 5.81 9.00 5.07
CA HIS A 82 5.40 9.95 6.10
C HIS A 82 6.42 11.09 6.25
N ASN A 83 5.95 12.31 6.54
CA ASN A 83 6.79 13.50 6.64
C ASN A 83 7.96 13.33 7.64
N ASP A 84 7.66 12.75 8.80
CA ASP A 84 8.64 12.44 9.85
C ASP A 84 9.58 11.25 9.55
N VAL A 85 9.45 10.56 8.42
CA VAL A 85 10.41 9.52 8.01
C VAL A 85 11.53 10.19 7.22
N PRO A 86 12.81 10.11 7.64
CA PRO A 86 13.91 10.70 6.89
C PRO A 86 14.06 10.09 5.48
N SER A 87 14.39 10.91 4.49
CA SER A 87 14.46 10.45 3.09
C SER A 87 15.61 9.50 2.81
N ASP A 88 16.73 9.64 3.52
CA ASP A 88 17.85 8.68 3.54
C ASP A 88 17.41 7.31 4.07
N PHE A 89 16.53 7.27 5.09
CA PHE A 89 15.92 6.03 5.55
C PHE A 89 15.00 5.40 4.49
N ILE A 90 14.23 6.20 3.74
CA ILE A 90 13.44 5.70 2.61
C ILE A 90 14.36 5.09 1.54
N VAL A 91 15.46 5.76 1.20
CA VAL A 91 16.46 5.23 0.25
C VAL A 91 17.06 3.92 0.74
N LYS A 92 17.41 3.83 2.03
CA LYS A 92 17.89 2.58 2.66
C LYS A 92 16.86 1.44 2.53
N VAL A 93 15.59 1.71 2.80
CA VAL A 93 14.51 0.72 2.65
C VAL A 93 14.38 0.25 1.20
N PHE A 94 14.49 1.17 0.23
CA PHE A 94 14.47 0.82 -1.19
C PHE A 94 15.72 0.06 -1.66
N ASP A 95 16.90 0.36 -1.12
CA ASP A 95 18.12 -0.42 -1.37
C ASP A 95 17.98 -1.86 -0.87
N THR A 96 17.41 -2.06 0.33
CA THR A 96 17.06 -3.40 0.83
C THR A 96 16.15 -4.15 -0.15
N MET A 97 15.10 -3.50 -0.66
CA MET A 97 14.18 -4.12 -1.61
C MET A 97 14.86 -4.51 -2.92
N LYS A 98 15.77 -3.66 -3.42
CA LYS A 98 16.58 -3.93 -4.61
C LYS A 98 17.53 -5.12 -4.39
N ARG A 99 18.22 -5.17 -3.25
CA ARG A 99 19.15 -6.26 -2.90
C ARG A 99 18.43 -7.58 -2.67
N ALA A 100 17.23 -7.53 -2.10
CA ALA A 100 16.34 -8.68 -1.93
C ALA A 100 15.54 -9.01 -3.19
N GLY A 101 16.20 -9.04 -4.36
CA GLY A 101 15.56 -9.15 -5.69
C GLY A 101 14.75 -10.43 -5.93
N TRP A 102 14.92 -11.45 -5.08
CA TRP A 102 14.11 -12.68 -5.11
C TRP A 102 12.74 -12.54 -4.44
N HIS A 103 12.45 -11.39 -3.83
CA HIS A 103 11.14 -11.04 -3.30
C HIS A 103 10.47 -9.96 -4.15
N THR A 104 9.14 -9.99 -4.18
CA THR A 104 8.33 -8.91 -4.72
C THR A 104 7.79 -8.06 -3.58
N PHE A 105 8.01 -6.75 -3.61
CA PHE A 105 7.59 -5.80 -2.60
C PHE A 105 6.41 -4.98 -3.09
N GLN A 106 5.36 -4.91 -2.29
CA GLN A 106 4.22 -4.02 -2.49
C GLN A 106 4.35 -2.85 -1.52
N VAL A 107 4.49 -1.64 -2.04
CA VAL A 107 4.54 -0.40 -1.27
C VAL A 107 3.24 0.36 -1.50
N LEU A 108 2.62 0.86 -0.44
CA LEU A 108 1.36 1.60 -0.51
C LEU A 108 1.43 2.87 0.31
N THR A 109 1.00 4.00 -0.25
CA THR A 109 0.99 5.29 0.46
C THR A 109 -0.28 6.11 0.21
N LYS A 110 -0.58 7.03 1.12
CA LYS A 110 -1.54 8.13 0.90
C LYS A 110 -0.85 9.47 0.64
N ARG A 111 0.48 9.52 0.71
CA ARG A 111 1.33 10.72 0.57
C ARG A 111 2.00 10.73 -0.80
N SER A 112 1.17 10.69 -1.84
CA SER A 112 1.60 10.52 -3.24
C SER A 112 2.51 11.64 -3.76
N GLN A 113 2.34 12.87 -3.28
CA GLN A 113 3.19 13.99 -3.67
C GLN A 113 4.63 13.80 -3.20
N ARG A 114 4.82 13.31 -1.96
CA ARG A 114 6.15 12.99 -1.42
C ARG A 114 6.76 11.76 -2.10
N LEU A 115 5.93 10.77 -2.47
CA LEU A 115 6.36 9.68 -3.33
C LEU A 115 6.88 10.21 -4.67
N ALA A 116 6.13 11.08 -5.35
CA ALA A 116 6.51 11.62 -6.65
C ALA A 116 7.78 12.47 -6.58
N SER A 117 7.97 13.27 -5.53
CA SER A 117 9.19 14.07 -5.35
C SER A 117 10.43 13.21 -5.08
N LEU A 118 10.28 12.08 -4.38
CA LEU A 118 11.38 11.17 -4.08
C LEU A 118 11.66 10.14 -5.19
N ALA A 119 10.68 9.86 -6.05
CA ALA A 119 10.78 8.80 -7.07
C ALA A 119 12.05 8.87 -7.95
N PRO A 120 12.55 10.04 -8.38
CA PRO A 120 13.80 10.13 -9.15
C PRO A 120 15.05 9.64 -8.40
N TYR A 121 15.02 9.61 -7.06
CA TYR A 121 16.15 9.24 -6.20
C TYR A 121 16.05 7.80 -5.66
N LEU A 122 14.99 7.08 -6.04
CA LEU A 122 14.73 5.72 -5.59
C LEU A 122 14.99 4.70 -6.70
N PRO A 123 15.55 3.52 -6.39
CA PRO A 123 15.66 2.44 -7.35
C PRO A 123 14.29 1.82 -7.65
N TRP A 124 14.01 1.55 -8.93
CA TRP A 124 12.76 0.93 -9.40
C TRP A 124 13.00 -0.37 -10.19
N PRO A 125 13.62 -1.41 -9.59
CA PRO A 125 13.66 -2.74 -10.19
C PRO A 125 12.24 -3.35 -10.31
N GLU A 126 12.09 -4.36 -11.16
CA GLU A 126 10.80 -5.00 -11.48
C GLU A 126 10.08 -5.57 -10.24
N ASN A 127 10.84 -5.90 -9.20
CA ASN A 127 10.34 -6.49 -7.97
C ASN A 127 9.77 -5.46 -6.97
N ILE A 128 9.74 -4.16 -7.29
CA ILE A 128 9.11 -3.12 -6.46
C ILE A 128 7.83 -2.63 -7.13
N TRP A 129 6.69 -2.98 -6.53
CA TRP A 129 5.35 -2.58 -6.94
C TRP A 129 4.91 -1.39 -6.09
N MET A 130 4.44 -0.33 -6.74
CA MET A 130 4.07 0.92 -6.07
C MET A 130 2.59 1.19 -6.22
N GLY A 131 1.93 1.53 -5.12
CA GLY A 131 0.53 1.89 -5.15
C GLY A 131 0.18 3.09 -4.29
N VAL A 132 -0.99 3.65 -4.59
CA VAL A 132 -1.59 4.72 -3.79
C VAL A 132 -2.95 4.29 -3.29
N SER A 133 -3.30 4.67 -2.05
CA SER A 133 -4.68 4.52 -1.60
C SER A 133 -5.53 5.70 -2.07
N VAL A 134 -6.71 5.43 -2.62
CA VAL A 134 -7.65 6.45 -3.10
C VAL A 134 -9.05 6.10 -2.62
N GLU A 135 -9.51 6.79 -1.58
CA GLU A 135 -10.71 6.38 -0.85
C GLU A 135 -11.99 7.06 -1.36
N THR A 136 -11.84 8.24 -1.95
CA THR A 136 -12.92 9.01 -2.59
C THR A 136 -12.42 9.73 -3.85
N PRO A 137 -13.31 10.12 -4.78
CA PRO A 137 -12.93 10.85 -6.00
C PRO A 137 -12.10 12.13 -5.75
N ARG A 138 -12.23 12.76 -4.57
CA ARG A 138 -11.44 13.92 -4.16
C ARG A 138 -9.93 13.65 -4.20
N TYR A 139 -9.51 12.40 -4.03
CA TYR A 139 -8.11 12.00 -3.97
C TYR A 139 -7.58 11.43 -5.30
N LYS A 140 -8.30 11.59 -6.41
CA LYS A 140 -7.84 11.15 -7.75
C LYS A 140 -6.47 11.73 -8.13
N TYR A 141 -6.08 12.89 -7.58
CA TYR A 141 -4.74 13.47 -7.79
C TYR A 141 -3.59 12.49 -7.45
N ARG A 142 -3.79 11.60 -6.47
CA ARG A 142 -2.78 10.60 -6.10
C ARG A 142 -2.47 9.61 -7.23
N ILE A 143 -3.46 9.36 -8.09
CA ILE A 143 -3.31 8.50 -9.27
C ILE A 143 -2.41 9.19 -10.30
N HIS A 144 -2.57 10.51 -10.46
CA HIS A 144 -1.73 11.30 -11.35
C HIS A 144 -0.27 11.32 -10.86
N ASP A 145 -0.05 11.56 -9.57
CA ASP A 145 1.29 11.47 -8.95
C ASP A 145 1.91 10.09 -9.17
N LEU A 146 1.15 8.99 -8.97
CA LEU A 146 1.63 7.62 -9.20
C LEU A 146 2.03 7.37 -10.66
N CYS A 147 1.37 8.03 -11.63
CA CYS A 147 1.70 7.85 -13.04
C CYS A 147 3.12 8.35 -13.39
N GLU A 148 3.67 9.26 -12.61
CA GLU A 148 5.03 9.80 -12.77
C GLU A 148 6.10 8.87 -12.19
N VAL A 149 5.73 7.90 -11.36
CA VAL A 149 6.66 6.97 -10.70
C VAL A 149 7.04 5.81 -11.62
N PRO A 150 8.31 5.52 -11.92
CA PRO A 150 8.69 4.50 -12.91
C PRO A 150 8.62 3.04 -12.39
N ALA A 151 7.70 2.74 -11.46
CA ALA A 151 7.49 1.39 -10.93
C ALA A 151 6.95 0.42 -12.00
N ALA A 152 7.48 -0.81 -12.06
CA ALA A 152 7.05 -1.82 -13.03
C ALA A 152 5.58 -2.25 -12.87
N VAL A 153 5.06 -2.19 -11.65
CA VAL A 153 3.62 -2.31 -11.34
C VAL A 153 3.16 -1.09 -10.58
N ARG A 154 2.09 -0.47 -11.07
CA ARG A 154 1.37 0.65 -10.46
C ARG A 154 -0.03 0.20 -10.09
N PHE A 155 -0.34 0.23 -8.79
CA PHE A 155 -1.63 -0.27 -8.31
C PHE A 155 -2.42 0.77 -7.49
N LEU A 156 -3.74 0.63 -7.52
CA LEU A 156 -4.64 1.42 -6.71
C LEU A 156 -5.20 0.55 -5.58
N SER A 157 -5.16 1.07 -4.35
CA SER A 157 -5.92 0.50 -3.25
C SER A 157 -7.10 1.42 -2.95
N LEU A 158 -8.28 1.04 -3.43
CA LEU A 158 -9.53 1.72 -3.13
C LEU A 158 -10.06 1.19 -1.78
N GLU A 159 -9.27 1.43 -0.73
CA GLU A 159 -9.48 0.85 0.60
C GLU A 159 -9.25 1.87 1.75
N PRO A 160 -10.28 2.18 2.55
CA PRO A 160 -11.67 1.81 2.30
C PRO A 160 -12.24 2.52 1.05
N LEU A 161 -13.07 1.84 0.27
CA LEU A 161 -13.89 2.50 -0.77
C LEU A 161 -15.04 3.23 -0.08
N LEU A 162 -15.02 4.57 -0.11
CA LEU A 162 -15.98 5.40 0.63
C LEU A 162 -16.99 6.14 -0.26
N ALA A 163 -16.85 6.04 -1.58
CA ALA A 163 -17.70 6.71 -2.56
C ALA A 163 -17.62 5.98 -3.92
N PRO A 164 -18.60 6.15 -4.83
CA PRO A 164 -18.50 5.65 -6.19
C PRO A 164 -17.36 6.34 -6.95
N PHE A 165 -16.76 5.63 -7.90
CA PHE A 165 -15.72 6.16 -8.79
C PHE A 165 -16.12 6.06 -10.27
N PRO A 166 -17.11 6.86 -10.71
CA PRO A 166 -17.37 6.97 -12.13
C PRO A 166 -16.13 7.54 -12.82
N ARG A 167 -15.72 6.91 -13.93
CA ARG A 167 -14.54 7.30 -14.72
C ARG A 167 -13.27 7.32 -13.86
N LEU A 168 -12.92 6.16 -13.31
CA LEU A 168 -11.67 5.92 -12.62
C LEU A 168 -10.49 6.09 -13.60
N PRO A 169 -9.49 6.95 -13.31
CA PRO A 169 -8.33 7.09 -14.18
C PRO A 169 -7.48 5.80 -14.13
N LEU A 170 -7.62 4.96 -15.16
CA LEU A 170 -6.92 3.66 -15.25
C LEU A 170 -5.75 3.66 -16.24
N ARG A 171 -5.50 4.78 -16.92
CA ARG A 171 -4.38 4.87 -17.87
C ARG A 171 -3.05 4.71 -17.12
N ARG A 172 -2.22 3.74 -17.54
CA ARG A 172 -0.93 3.37 -16.92
C ARG A 172 -1.05 2.75 -15.52
N ILE A 173 -2.24 2.27 -15.14
CA ILE A 173 -2.47 1.49 -13.92
C ILE A 173 -2.58 0.02 -14.30
N ASP A 174 -1.94 -0.84 -13.51
CA ASP A 174 -1.80 -2.27 -13.83
C ASP A 174 -2.70 -3.13 -12.93
N TRP A 175 -3.07 -2.62 -11.75
CA TRP A 175 -3.87 -3.37 -10.77
C TRP A 175 -4.76 -2.48 -9.90
N VAL A 176 -5.97 -2.93 -9.62
CA VAL A 176 -6.91 -2.25 -8.72
C VAL A 176 -7.41 -3.21 -7.66
N ILE A 177 -7.18 -2.85 -6.41
CA ILE A 177 -7.65 -3.55 -5.22
C ILE A 177 -8.83 -2.78 -4.64
N VAL A 178 -9.98 -3.44 -4.47
CA VAL A 178 -11.18 -2.84 -3.87
C VAL A 178 -11.51 -3.54 -2.55
N GLY A 179 -11.82 -2.75 -1.52
CA GLY A 179 -12.16 -3.27 -0.21
C GLY A 179 -12.85 -2.27 0.71
N GLY A 180 -13.75 -2.78 1.55
CA GLY A 180 -14.48 -1.99 2.54
C GLY A 180 -13.68 -1.73 3.82
N GLU A 181 -14.22 -0.84 4.65
CA GLU A 181 -13.57 -0.45 5.91
C GLU A 181 -13.63 -1.58 6.95
N SER A 182 -12.53 -1.83 7.68
CA SER A 182 -12.48 -2.87 8.72
C SER A 182 -12.72 -2.30 10.13
N GLY A 183 -13.55 -2.97 10.93
CA GLY A 183 -13.72 -2.71 12.37
C GLY A 183 -15.12 -2.30 12.81
N PRO A 184 -15.29 -1.97 14.11
CA PRO A 184 -16.59 -1.73 14.75
C PRO A 184 -17.36 -0.52 14.25
N ARG A 185 -16.72 0.37 13.49
CA ARG A 185 -17.33 1.57 12.89
C ARG A 185 -17.12 1.61 11.39
N ALA A 186 -17.01 0.44 10.77
CA ALA A 186 -16.83 0.30 9.34
C ALA A 186 -17.97 1.01 8.60
N ARG A 187 -17.60 1.96 7.74
CA ARG A 187 -18.53 2.58 6.81
C ARG A 187 -18.87 1.59 5.70
N GLU A 188 -20.14 1.60 5.30
CA GLU A 188 -20.67 0.73 4.27
C GLU A 188 -20.08 1.07 2.90
N MET A 189 -19.75 0.01 2.16
CA MET A 189 -19.36 0.07 0.74
C MET A 189 -20.49 -0.58 -0.07
N LYS A 190 -21.00 0.13 -1.08
CA LYS A 190 -22.14 -0.37 -1.87
C LYS A 190 -21.68 -1.34 -2.98
N PRO A 191 -22.40 -2.45 -3.23
CA PRO A 191 -22.05 -3.40 -4.28
C PRO A 191 -21.92 -2.81 -5.68
N ASP A 192 -22.80 -1.87 -6.04
CA ASP A 192 -22.79 -1.26 -7.37
C ASP A 192 -21.50 -0.46 -7.64
N TRP A 193 -20.87 0.09 -6.59
CA TRP A 193 -19.58 0.78 -6.74
C TRP A 193 -18.48 -0.21 -7.11
N VAL A 194 -18.50 -1.40 -6.50
CA VAL A 194 -17.52 -2.45 -6.78
C VAL A 194 -17.71 -3.01 -8.19
N ARG A 195 -18.96 -3.24 -8.59
CA ARG A 195 -19.30 -3.70 -9.95
C ARG A 195 -18.87 -2.69 -11.02
N ASP A 196 -19.18 -1.41 -10.81
CA ASP A 196 -18.78 -0.33 -11.71
C ASP A 196 -17.24 -0.27 -11.88
N ILE A 197 -16.48 -0.35 -10.79
CA ILE A 197 -15.02 -0.36 -10.85
C ILE A 197 -14.50 -1.61 -11.57
N ARG A 198 -15.10 -2.78 -11.32
CA ARG A 198 -14.73 -4.04 -11.98
C ARG A 198 -14.90 -3.92 -13.50
N GLU A 199 -16.05 -3.46 -13.98
CA GLU A 199 -16.27 -3.31 -15.43
C GLU A 199 -15.30 -2.31 -16.05
N GLN A 200 -15.05 -1.17 -15.38
CA GLN A 200 -14.03 -0.22 -15.83
C GLN A 200 -12.62 -0.84 -15.92
N CYS A 201 -12.25 -1.74 -15.01
CA CYS A 201 -10.97 -2.46 -15.06
C CYS A 201 -10.93 -3.43 -16.24
N ARG A 202 -12.00 -4.21 -16.45
CA ARG A 202 -12.12 -5.16 -17.57
C ARG A 202 -12.03 -4.46 -18.93
N ASP A 203 -12.76 -3.36 -19.10
CA ASP A 203 -12.75 -2.54 -20.32
C ASP A 203 -11.36 -1.98 -20.65
N ARG A 204 -10.48 -1.87 -19.65
CA ARG A 204 -9.12 -1.33 -19.79
C ARG A 204 -8.02 -2.38 -19.68
N GLY A 205 -8.36 -3.66 -19.53
CA GLY A 205 -7.39 -4.73 -19.33
C GLY A 205 -6.54 -4.57 -18.06
N VAL A 206 -7.11 -3.98 -17.00
CA VAL A 206 -6.44 -3.79 -15.70
C VAL A 206 -6.85 -4.91 -14.77
N ALA A 207 -5.88 -5.52 -14.07
CA ALA A 207 -6.16 -6.60 -13.13
C ALA A 207 -7.05 -6.09 -11.97
N PHE A 208 -8.07 -6.85 -11.62
CA PHE A 208 -9.02 -6.50 -10.57
C PHE A 208 -9.00 -7.50 -9.40
N PHE A 209 -8.79 -6.99 -8.19
CA PHE A 209 -8.82 -7.76 -6.95
C PHE A 209 -9.89 -7.24 -6.00
N PHE A 210 -10.85 -8.09 -5.65
CA PHE A 210 -11.85 -7.78 -4.63
C PHE A 210 -11.48 -8.42 -3.30
N LYS A 211 -11.08 -7.58 -2.33
CA LYS A 211 -10.51 -8.06 -1.07
C LYS A 211 -11.56 -8.48 -0.05
N GLN A 212 -12.49 -7.57 0.28
CA GLN A 212 -13.56 -7.82 1.27
C GLN A 212 -14.59 -6.69 1.31
N TRP A 213 -15.79 -6.98 1.82
CA TRP A 213 -16.85 -5.99 2.07
C TRP A 213 -16.59 -5.05 3.27
N GLY A 214 -15.69 -5.43 4.18
CA GLY A 214 -15.43 -4.68 5.42
C GLY A 214 -16.27 -5.18 6.61
N GLY A 215 -16.40 -4.36 7.66
CA GLY A 215 -17.15 -4.72 8.87
C GLY A 215 -16.30 -5.28 10.02
N THR A 216 -16.97 -5.75 11.07
CA THR A 216 -16.36 -6.31 12.29
C THR A 216 -15.87 -7.73 12.11
N ASN A 217 -16.63 -8.57 11.40
CA ASN A 217 -16.31 -9.96 11.17
C ASN A 217 -15.95 -10.19 9.70
N LYS A 218 -14.65 -10.11 9.40
CA LYS A 218 -14.11 -10.33 8.05
C LYS A 218 -14.52 -11.67 7.44
N LYS A 219 -14.61 -12.72 8.26
CA LYS A 219 -15.00 -14.06 7.80
C LYS A 219 -16.47 -14.12 7.37
N ALA A 220 -17.34 -13.42 8.11
CA ALA A 220 -18.77 -13.36 7.79
C ALA A 220 -19.07 -12.39 6.63
N ALA A 221 -18.37 -11.26 6.57
CA ALA A 221 -18.51 -10.31 5.48
C ALA A 221 -18.01 -10.89 4.16
N GLY A 222 -16.96 -11.71 4.19
CA GLY A 222 -16.47 -12.46 3.04
C GLY A 222 -15.88 -11.59 1.93
N ARG A 223 -15.57 -12.27 0.82
CA ARG A 223 -14.97 -11.69 -0.40
C ARG A 223 -15.69 -12.13 -1.68
N PHE A 224 -16.94 -12.58 -1.55
CA PHE A 224 -17.77 -12.94 -2.68
C PHE A 224 -18.42 -11.69 -3.24
N LEU A 225 -18.27 -11.48 -4.55
CA LEU A 225 -18.99 -10.50 -5.34
C LEU A 225 -19.72 -11.26 -6.44
N ASP A 226 -21.05 -11.16 -6.48
CA ASP A 226 -21.89 -11.87 -7.46
C ASP A 226 -21.60 -13.39 -7.51
N GLY A 227 -21.43 -14.02 -6.35
CA GLY A 227 -21.26 -15.48 -6.23
C GLY A 227 -19.85 -16.02 -6.48
N ARG A 228 -18.85 -15.18 -6.75
CA ARG A 228 -17.44 -15.61 -6.91
C ARG A 228 -16.43 -14.67 -6.27
N THR A 229 -15.17 -15.10 -6.18
CA THR A 229 -14.04 -14.26 -5.78
C THR A 229 -13.34 -13.67 -7.01
N TYR A 230 -12.62 -12.57 -6.79
CA TYR A 230 -11.84 -11.87 -7.82
C TYR A 230 -10.44 -11.66 -7.25
N ASP A 231 -9.49 -12.46 -7.70
CA ASP A 231 -8.14 -12.53 -7.14
C ASP A 231 -7.06 -12.30 -8.22
N GLU A 232 -7.36 -11.51 -9.25
CA GLU A 232 -6.44 -11.23 -10.36
C GLU A 232 -5.17 -10.52 -9.86
N MET A 233 -4.03 -10.86 -10.46
CA MET A 233 -2.71 -10.31 -10.15
C MET A 233 -2.12 -9.64 -11.40
N PRO A 234 -1.37 -8.53 -11.25
CA PRO A 234 -0.70 -7.89 -12.37
C PRO A 234 0.58 -8.65 -12.76
N GLU A 235 0.94 -8.54 -14.04
CA GLU A 235 2.27 -8.88 -14.53
C GLU A 235 3.14 -7.61 -14.56
N PRO A 236 4.42 -7.66 -14.14
CA PRO A 236 5.32 -6.52 -14.23
C PRO A 236 5.46 -6.04 -15.68
N THR A 237 5.24 -4.74 -15.90
CA THR A 237 5.45 -4.12 -17.21
C THR A 237 6.82 -3.46 -17.23
N GLN A 238 7.62 -3.72 -18.27
CA GLN A 238 8.87 -2.97 -18.48
C GLN A 238 8.55 -1.51 -18.76
N ARG A 239 8.80 -0.64 -17.77
CA ARG A 239 8.80 0.81 -17.94
C ARG A 239 10.24 1.28 -18.19
N GLN A 240 10.41 2.41 -18.88
CA GLN A 240 11.74 2.95 -19.18
C GLN A 240 12.59 3.00 -17.91
N LYS A 241 13.80 2.44 -17.98
CA LYS A 241 14.77 2.53 -16.89
C LYS A 241 15.14 3.99 -16.69
N THR A 242 14.78 4.57 -15.55
CA THR A 242 15.23 5.90 -15.17
C THR A 242 16.56 5.76 -14.44
N THR A 243 17.56 6.56 -14.81
CA THR A 243 18.78 6.72 -14.02
C THR A 243 18.39 7.27 -12.65
N VAL A 244 18.76 6.56 -11.58
CA VAL A 244 18.56 7.03 -10.21
C VAL A 244 19.46 8.23 -9.98
N LEU A 245 18.87 9.37 -9.60
CA LEU A 245 19.61 10.59 -9.29
C LEU A 245 20.27 10.48 -7.91
N PRO A 246 21.43 11.13 -7.67
CA PRO A 246 21.97 11.25 -6.32
C PRO A 246 21.00 12.05 -5.44
N LEU A 247 20.86 11.62 -4.17
CA LEU A 247 20.12 12.38 -3.16
C LEU A 247 20.73 13.79 -3.05
N PRO A 248 19.93 14.87 -3.11
CA PRO A 248 20.44 16.22 -2.87
C PRO A 248 20.70 16.44 -1.37
N ASP A 249 21.65 17.30 -1.04
CA ASP A 249 22.06 17.61 0.35
C ASP A 249 20.91 18.17 1.21
N LEU A 250 19.88 18.74 0.58
CA LEU A 250 18.66 19.22 1.22
C LEU A 250 17.46 18.72 0.42
N LEU A 251 16.72 17.77 0.98
CA LEU A 251 15.40 17.40 0.45
C LEU A 251 14.31 18.23 1.13
N PRO A 252 13.26 18.64 0.40
CA PRO A 252 12.06 19.16 1.04
C PRO A 252 11.45 18.05 1.91
N VAL A 253 11.19 18.40 3.18
CA VAL A 253 10.53 17.54 4.18
C VAL A 253 9.09 17.24 3.78
#